data_AF-A0A9X4BPN9-F1
#
_entry.id   AF-A0A9X4BPN9-F1
#
_cell.length_a   1.000
_cell.length_b   1.000
_cell.length_c   1.000
_cell.angle_alpha   90.00
_cell.angle_beta   90.00
_cell.angle_gamma   90.00
#
_symmetry.space_group_name_H-M   'P 1'
#
loop_
_entity.id
_entity.type
_entity.pdbx_description
1 polymer ?
#
loop_
_entity_poly.entity_id
_entity_poly.type
_entity_poly.pdbx_seq_one_letter_code
_entity_poly.pdbx_strand_id
1 'polypeptide(L)'
;MTVGDATAWRQSPLGSYRIEVTAWEARMSLWVDTPQIVDVRAGTVLLRFDNSCWSLETAHWHSDVALELTLRKYPGDHRPAQVVAMLNCRDRSAMVASSTVCTFAELEHTLDCFLSTGEPSPPR
;
A
#
# COMPACT_ATOMS: atom_id res chain seq x y z
N MET A 1 18.99 9.45 -24.96
CA MET A 1 17.63 9.36 -24.41
C MET A 1 17.64 8.20 -23.43
N THR A 2 17.80 8.48 -22.14
CA THR A 2 17.75 7.41 -21.13
C THR A 2 16.28 7.05 -20.96
N VAL A 3 15.93 5.80 -21.28
CA VAL A 3 14.67 5.20 -20.85
C VAL A 3 14.70 5.28 -19.32
N GLY A 4 13.96 6.24 -18.76
CA GLY A 4 13.74 6.30 -17.32
C GLY A 4 13.09 4.99 -16.92
N ASP A 5 13.78 4.24 -16.07
CA ASP A 5 13.43 2.88 -15.69
C ASP A 5 11.97 2.82 -15.19
N ALA A 6 11.09 2.12 -15.93
CA ALA A 6 9.67 1.99 -15.60
C ALA A 6 9.43 1.31 -14.22
N THR A 7 10.51 0.87 -13.58
CA THR A 7 10.58 0.15 -12.31
C THR A 7 11.11 1.03 -11.16
N ALA A 8 11.50 2.28 -11.41
CA ALA A 8 12.21 3.11 -10.41
C ALA A 8 11.41 3.32 -9.11
N TRP A 9 10.08 3.31 -9.16
CA TRP A 9 9.21 3.40 -7.97
C TRP A 9 9.07 2.06 -7.23
N ARG A 10 9.33 0.94 -7.90
CA ARG A 10 9.17 -0.41 -7.33
C ARG A 10 10.33 -0.83 -6.45
N GLN A 11 11.50 -0.21 -6.54
CA GLN A 11 12.66 -0.59 -5.72
C GLN A 11 13.07 0.55 -4.81
N SER A 12 13.49 0.21 -3.59
CA SER A 12 14.10 1.18 -2.70
C SER A 12 15.41 1.71 -3.29
N PRO A 13 15.85 2.94 -2.95
CA PRO A 13 17.04 3.56 -3.54
C PRO A 13 18.34 2.72 -3.52
N LEU A 14 18.54 1.86 -2.52
CA LEU A 14 19.71 0.96 -2.44
C LEU A 14 19.35 -0.50 -2.82
N GLY A 15 18.12 -0.76 -3.26
CA GLY A 15 17.64 -2.07 -3.68
C GLY A 15 17.44 -3.08 -2.54
N SER A 16 17.41 -2.63 -1.28
CA SER A 16 17.16 -3.49 -0.13
C SER A 16 15.74 -4.06 -0.11
N TYR A 17 14.77 -3.30 -0.62
CA TYR A 17 13.37 -3.70 -0.66
C TYR A 17 12.76 -3.45 -2.04
N ARG A 18 11.68 -4.18 -2.33
CA ARG A 18 10.86 -3.94 -3.52
C ARG A 18 9.37 -4.05 -3.26
N ILE A 19 8.61 -3.34 -4.07
CA ILE A 19 7.16 -3.41 -4.20
C ILE A 19 6.86 -4.37 -5.35
N GLU A 20 6.10 -5.40 -5.08
CA GLU A 20 5.48 -6.23 -6.10
C GLU A 20 3.98 -5.96 -6.13
N VAL A 21 3.38 -6.07 -7.31
CA VAL A 21 1.96 -5.81 -7.53
C VAL A 21 1.35 -7.03 -8.20
N THR A 22 0.27 -7.55 -7.61
CA THR A 22 -0.58 -8.58 -8.22
C THR A 22 -1.85 -7.89 -8.71
N ALA A 23 -1.98 -7.74 -10.02
CA ALA A 23 -3.14 -7.12 -10.65
C ALA A 23 -4.25 -8.17 -10.88
N TRP A 24 -5.50 -7.81 -10.60
CA TRP A 24 -6.66 -8.61 -10.97
C TRP A 24 -7.84 -7.71 -11.39
N GLU A 25 -8.68 -8.24 -12.29
CA GLU A 25 -9.86 -7.53 -12.78
C GLU A 25 -11.05 -7.81 -11.85
N ALA A 26 -11.58 -6.77 -11.22
CA ALA A 26 -12.71 -6.89 -10.31
C ALA A 26 -14.04 -6.91 -11.05
N ARG A 27 -14.27 -5.96 -11.97
CA ARG A 27 -15.48 -5.88 -12.81
C ARG A 27 -15.33 -4.86 -13.93
N MET A 28 -15.77 -5.18 -15.16
CA MET A 28 -15.92 -4.20 -16.26
C MET A 28 -14.66 -3.32 -16.45
N SER A 29 -13.49 -3.95 -16.57
CA SER A 29 -12.20 -3.26 -16.70
C SER A 29 -11.78 -2.39 -15.51
N LEU A 30 -12.41 -2.56 -14.33
CA LEU A 30 -11.89 -2.05 -13.07
C LEU A 30 -10.84 -3.01 -12.54
N TRP A 31 -9.60 -2.53 -12.51
CA TRP A 31 -8.45 -3.28 -12.01
C TRP A 31 -8.14 -2.93 -10.55
N VAL A 32 -7.62 -3.91 -9.84
CA VAL A 32 -7.09 -3.77 -8.48
C VAL A 32 -5.65 -4.25 -8.50
N ASP A 33 -4.73 -3.35 -8.12
CA ASP A 33 -3.29 -3.55 -8.13
C ASP A 33 -2.82 -3.82 -6.70
N THR A 34 -2.93 -5.07 -6.22
CA THR A 34 -2.63 -5.40 -4.83
C THR A 34 -1.12 -5.40 -4.55
N PRO A 35 -0.61 -4.50 -3.69
CA PRO A 35 0.81 -4.44 -3.41
C PRO A 35 1.25 -5.47 -2.35
N GLN A 36 2.50 -5.90 -2.45
CA GLN A 36 3.23 -6.58 -1.37
C GLN A 36 4.65 -6.02 -1.29
N ILE A 37 5.24 -6.04 -0.09
CA ILE A 37 6.59 -5.54 0.16
C ILE A 37 7.52 -6.71 0.45
N VAL A 38 8.65 -6.75 -0.26
CA VAL A 38 9.62 -7.86 -0.19
C VAL A 38 10.98 -7.31 0.24
N ASP A 39 11.60 -7.99 1.20
CA ASP A 39 13.03 -7.85 1.49
C ASP A 39 13.81 -8.62 0.41
N VAL A 40 14.58 -7.88 -0.40
CA VAL A 40 15.30 -8.45 -1.54
C VAL A 40 16.46 -9.33 -1.09
N ARG A 41 17.13 -8.98 0.03
CA ARG A 41 18.28 -9.72 0.53
C ARG A 41 17.86 -11.03 1.16
N ALA A 42 16.81 -11.00 1.98
CA ALA A 42 16.28 -12.18 2.64
C ALA A 42 15.40 -13.03 1.71
N GLY A 43 14.88 -12.44 0.62
CA GLY A 43 13.91 -13.10 -0.26
C GLY A 43 12.57 -13.35 0.42
N THR A 44 12.21 -12.53 1.41
CA THR A 44 11.01 -12.73 2.23
C THR A 44 9.99 -11.63 2.02
N VAL A 45 8.71 -11.99 2.07
CA VAL A 45 7.61 -11.02 2.05
C VAL A 45 7.48 -10.44 3.45
N LEU A 46 7.63 -9.12 3.57
CA LEU A 46 7.48 -8.38 4.82
C LEU A 46 6.04 -7.99 5.09
N LEU A 47 5.31 -7.63 4.03
CA LEU A 47 3.91 -7.20 4.08
C LEU A 47 3.16 -7.80 2.89
N ARG A 48 2.01 -8.41 3.18
CA ARG A 48 1.02 -8.86 2.21
C ARG A 48 -0.36 -8.57 2.78
N PHE A 49 -1.26 -8.07 1.94
CA PHE A 49 -2.68 -7.95 2.27
C PHE A 49 -3.36 -9.31 2.11
N ASP A 50 -4.12 -9.75 3.11
CA ASP A 50 -4.94 -10.95 3.02
C ASP A 50 -6.16 -10.68 2.12
N ASN A 51 -6.68 -9.44 2.14
CA ASN A 51 -7.72 -9.00 1.23
C ASN A 51 -7.12 -8.40 -0.04
N SER A 52 -7.35 -9.04 -1.18
CA SER A 52 -6.90 -8.57 -2.49
C SER A 52 -7.58 -7.27 -2.95
N CYS A 53 -8.52 -6.71 -2.19
CA CYS A 53 -9.24 -5.50 -2.56
C CYS A 53 -8.46 -4.19 -2.33
N TRP A 54 -7.32 -4.23 -1.65
CA TRP A 54 -6.44 -3.07 -1.54
C TRP A 54 -5.70 -2.87 -2.86
N SER A 55 -5.84 -1.67 -3.45
CA SER A 55 -5.16 -1.27 -4.67
C SER A 55 -4.13 -0.20 -4.37
N LEU A 56 -2.95 -0.34 -4.95
CA LEU A 56 -1.91 0.69 -4.97
C LEU A 56 -2.27 1.79 -5.95
N GLU A 57 -2.30 3.03 -5.49
CA GLU A 57 -2.51 4.21 -6.33
C GLU A 57 -1.17 4.88 -6.66
N THR A 58 -0.37 5.15 -5.63
CA THR A 58 0.99 5.69 -5.78
C THR A 58 1.92 5.10 -4.72
N ALA A 59 3.21 5.04 -5.06
CA ALA A 59 4.27 4.67 -4.14
C ALA A 59 5.43 5.65 -4.27
N HIS A 60 6.03 6.04 -3.14
CA HIS A 60 7.19 6.91 -3.12
C HIS A 60 8.18 6.50 -2.02
N TRP A 61 9.43 6.22 -2.41
CA TRP A 61 10.51 5.97 -1.46
C TRP A 61 11.13 7.28 -0.99
N HIS A 62 11.05 7.57 0.30
CA HIS A 62 11.72 8.71 0.92
C HIS A 62 13.16 8.39 1.34
N SER A 63 13.46 7.11 1.55
CA SER A 63 14.80 6.59 1.80
C SER A 63 14.85 5.10 1.44
N ASP A 64 15.96 4.43 1.68
CA ASP A 64 16.05 2.98 1.46
C ASP A 64 15.10 2.15 2.35
N VAL A 65 14.60 2.71 3.45
CA VAL A 65 13.74 1.99 4.40
C VAL A 65 12.34 2.58 4.52
N ALA A 66 12.16 3.84 4.10
CA ALA A 66 10.91 4.58 4.27
C ALA A 66 10.14 4.68 2.96
N LEU A 67 8.92 4.16 2.96
CA LEU A 67 8.04 4.05 1.80
C LEU A 67 6.68 4.65 2.12
N GLU A 68 6.26 5.64 1.34
CA GLU A 68 4.89 6.14 1.34
C GLU A 68 4.06 5.36 0.31
N LEU A 69 2.91 4.84 0.74
CA LEU A 69 1.91 4.22 -0.11
C LEU A 69 0.60 5.00 -0.03
N THR A 70 0.05 5.36 -1.19
CA THR A 70 -1.36 5.75 -1.30
C THR A 70 -2.15 4.55 -1.76
N LEU A 71 -3.15 4.18 -0.97
CA LEU A 71 -3.97 2.99 -1.19
C LEU A 71 -5.45 3.39 -1.34
N ARG A 72 -6.18 2.65 -2.16
CA ARG A 72 -7.66 2.64 -2.16
C ARG A 72 -8.16 1.22 -1.91
N LYS A 73 -9.38 1.08 -1.40
CA LYS A 73 -10.04 -0.21 -1.27
C LYS A 73 -11.12 -0.38 -2.33
N TYR A 74 -11.30 -1.61 -2.80
CA TYR A 74 -12.43 -2.01 -3.64
C TYR A 74 -13.45 -2.81 -2.81
N PRO A 75 -14.76 -2.67 -3.04
CA PRO A 75 -15.38 -1.57 -3.77
C PRO A 75 -15.11 -0.20 -3.09
N GLY A 76 -15.09 0.86 -3.91
CA GLY A 76 -14.63 2.20 -3.52
C GLY A 76 -15.69 3.08 -2.85
N ASP A 77 -16.64 2.48 -2.14
CA ASP A 77 -17.76 3.14 -1.46
C ASP A 77 -17.40 3.71 -0.07
N HIS A 78 -16.14 3.61 0.34
CA HIS A 78 -15.63 4.18 1.58
C HIS A 78 -15.29 5.67 1.50
N ARG A 79 -15.22 6.34 2.66
CA ARG A 79 -14.73 7.72 2.82
C ARG A 79 -13.70 7.77 3.95
N PRO A 80 -12.51 8.36 3.71
CA PRO A 80 -12.02 8.94 2.45
C PRO A 80 -11.80 7.88 1.35
N ALA A 81 -11.75 8.29 0.08
CA ALA A 81 -11.60 7.37 -1.07
C ALA A 81 -10.20 6.74 -1.19
N GLN A 82 -9.21 7.34 -0.52
CA GLN A 82 -7.83 6.87 -0.46
C GLN A 82 -7.30 7.08 0.96
N VAL A 83 -6.28 6.32 1.32
CA VAL A 83 -5.56 6.40 2.59
C VAL A 83 -4.06 6.33 2.33
N VAL A 84 -3.30 7.14 3.06
CA VAL A 84 -1.84 7.15 3.00
C VAL A 84 -1.29 6.34 4.18
N ALA A 85 -0.35 5.45 3.87
CA ALA A 85 0.43 4.69 4.85
C ALA A 85 1.92 4.98 4.67
N MET A 86 2.58 5.40 5.73
CA MET A 86 4.04 5.58 5.78
C MET A 86 4.67 4.35 6.42
N LEU A 87 5.41 3.57 5.65
CA LEU A 87 6.03 2.31 6.06
C LEU A 87 7.50 2.53 6.40
N ASN A 88 7.96 1.88 7.46
CA ASN A 88 9.37 1.64 7.73
C ASN A 88 9.65 0.14 7.55
N CYS A 89 10.27 -0.22 6.44
CA CYS A 89 10.53 -1.61 6.05
C CYS A 89 11.51 -2.31 6.98
N ARG A 90 12.46 -1.57 7.56
CA ARG A 90 13.44 -2.13 8.50
C ARG A 90 12.77 -2.54 9.81
N ASP A 91 11.94 -1.65 10.36
CA ASP A 91 11.30 -1.86 11.66
C ASP A 91 9.98 -2.65 11.55
N ARG A 92 9.51 -2.89 10.32
CA ARG A 92 8.21 -3.54 10.01
C ARG A 92 7.06 -2.84 10.73
N SER A 93 7.11 -1.52 10.70
CA SER A 93 6.12 -0.63 11.29
C SER A 93 5.56 0.32 10.24
N ALA A 94 4.34 0.77 10.47
CA ALA A 94 3.66 1.70 9.59
C ALA A 94 2.92 2.76 10.39
N MET A 95 2.67 3.89 9.75
CA MET A 95 1.80 4.95 10.25
C MET A 95 0.70 5.21 9.23
N VAL A 96 -0.56 5.04 9.62
CA VAL A 96 -1.74 5.27 8.79
C VAL A 96 -2.28 6.67 9.05
N ALA A 97 -2.60 7.39 7.96
CA ALA A 97 -3.19 8.72 7.99
C ALA A 97 -2.50 9.68 8.97
N SER A 98 -1.15 9.62 9.00
CA SER A 98 -0.27 10.46 9.81
C SER A 98 -0.52 10.43 11.32
N SER A 99 -1.21 9.43 11.85
CA SER A 99 -1.68 9.43 13.25
C SER A 99 -1.61 8.07 13.94
N THR A 100 -1.95 6.98 13.24
CA THR A 100 -2.06 5.66 13.88
C THR A 100 -0.85 4.81 13.54
N VAL A 101 0.00 4.52 14.53
CA VAL A 101 1.16 3.64 14.38
C VAL A 101 0.75 2.19 14.63
N CYS A 102 1.18 1.29 13.76
CA CYS A 102 0.90 -0.14 13.81
C CYS A 102 2.10 -0.95 13.28
N THR A 103 2.12 -2.25 13.55
CA THR A 103 3.07 -3.17 12.89
C THR A 103 2.57 -3.54 11.48
N PHE A 104 3.44 -4.11 10.64
CA PHE A 104 3.03 -4.63 9.33
C PHE A 104 1.94 -5.70 9.43
N ALA A 105 1.93 -6.52 10.49
CA ALA A 105 0.91 -7.53 10.72
C ALA A 105 -0.48 -6.93 11.04
N GLU A 106 -0.50 -5.70 11.56
CA GLU A 106 -1.73 -4.99 11.94
C GLU A 106 -2.17 -3.97 10.90
N LEU A 107 -1.35 -3.71 9.87
CA LEU A 107 -1.55 -2.62 8.93
C LEU A 107 -2.89 -2.74 8.18
N GLU A 108 -3.22 -3.92 7.66
CA GLU A 108 -4.48 -4.13 6.94
C GLU A 108 -5.69 -3.85 7.84
N HIS A 109 -5.68 -4.38 9.06
CA HIS A 109 -6.73 -4.11 10.05
C HIS A 109 -6.83 -2.62 10.39
N THR A 110 -5.68 -1.94 10.53
CA THR A 110 -5.62 -0.51 10.84
C THR A 110 -6.21 0.33 9.71
N LEU A 111 -5.91 -0.02 8.46
CA LEU A 111 -6.49 0.63 7.28
C LEU A 111 -8.00 0.41 7.19
N ASP A 112 -8.48 -0.81 7.49
CA ASP A 112 -9.91 -1.14 7.53
C ASP A 112 -10.66 -0.35 8.60
N CYS A 113 -10.11 -0.28 9.81
CA CYS A 113 -10.65 0.55 10.89
C CYS A 113 -10.69 2.02 10.48
N PHE A 114 -9.62 2.55 9.87
CA PHE A 114 -9.59 3.93 9.40
C PHE A 114 -10.72 4.23 8.41
N LEU A 115 -10.92 3.38 7.39
CA LEU A 115 -11.99 3.56 6.40
C LEU A 115 -13.40 3.36 6.98
N SER A 116 -13.55 2.59 8.07
CA SER A 116 -14.83 2.35 8.73
C SER A 116 -15.26 3.50 9.65
N THR A 117 -14.32 4.37 10.06
CA THR A 117 -14.61 5.51 10.95
C THR A 117 -15.16 6.76 10.24
N GLY A 118 -15.16 6.79 8.90
CA GLY A 118 -15.90 7.80 8.14
C GLY A 118 -17.40 7.55 8.23
N GLU A 119 -18.17 8.56 8.66
CA GLU A 119 -19.64 8.47 8.79
C GLU A 119 -20.31 7.78 7.58
N PRO A 120 -21.39 6.99 7.80
CA PRO A 120 -22.17 6.45 6.70
C PRO A 120 -22.66 7.59 5.81
N SER A 121 -22.40 7.48 4.50
CA SER A 121 -22.97 8.43 3.54
C SER A 121 -24.50 8.46 3.71
N PRO A 122 -25.14 9.65 3.77
CA PRO A 122 -26.59 9.71 3.83
C PRO A 122 -27.18 9.02 2.59
N PRO A 123 -28.35 8.36 2.72
CA PRO A 123 -28.99 7.72 1.59
C PRO A 123 -29.21 8.74 0.46
N ARG A 124 -28.84 8.36 -0.76
CA ARG A 124 -29.08 9.13 -1.99
C ARG A 124 -30.59 9.28 -2.25
#